data_AF-A0AAN8CN18-F1
#
_entry.id   AF-A0AAN8CN18-F1
#
_cell.length_a   1.000
_cell.length_b   1.000
_cell.length_c   1.000
_cell.angle_alpha   90.00
_cell.angle_beta   90.00
_cell.angle_gamma   90.00
#
_symmetry.space_group_name_H-M   'P 1'
#
loop_
_entity.id
_entity.type
_entity.pdbx_description
1 polymer ?
#
loop_
_entity_poly.entity_id
_entity_poly.type
_entity_poly.pdbx_seq_one_letter_code
_entity_poly.pdbx_strand_id
1 'polypeptide(L)'
;MPYPEKRSFMFHSVCQVPTAKVCGDGKPSRRGRSFIYRLKDEDQVPQQVCKMFFLSTLGYHPTNDSLVLGYRRYLPSDISMKLIYADSIEKDNKCSYESYRQAVKSLNISFTKLGEEQCESCLLQEQHVKADHQGEAAVNCPQCEKWQIHKDSATGSRLHYQSDAEQDWPEDTSTRSVDLQKVIMLPRMPGVKSAVFTRRIVAYHETFASVGKKTNKKNTISVVWHEGIAGRSAAEITSAYAAALEKERDIKHIVYWVDNCSSQN
;
A
#
# COMPACT_ATOMS: atom_id res chain seq x y z
N MET A 1 -10.33 12.02 23.61
CA MET A 1 -9.53 12.33 22.41
C MET A 1 -9.93 11.38 21.28
N PRO A 2 -10.51 11.90 20.19
CA PRO A 2 -10.79 11.16 18.95
C PRO A 2 -9.57 10.45 18.38
N TYR A 3 -9.79 9.36 17.63
CA TYR A 3 -8.71 8.57 17.02
C TYR A 3 -7.72 9.39 16.15
N PRO A 4 -8.16 10.37 15.33
CA PRO A 4 -7.24 11.21 14.54
C PRO A 4 -6.31 12.08 15.40
N GLU A 5 -6.81 12.63 16.51
CA GLU A 5 -6.03 13.47 17.43
C GLU A 5 -5.00 12.64 18.21
N LYS A 6 -5.40 11.46 18.70
CA LYS A 6 -4.45 10.51 19.35
C LYS A 6 -3.32 10.13 18.40
N ARG A 7 -3.63 9.98 17.11
CA ARG A 7 -2.69 9.64 16.04
C ARG A 7 -1.71 10.79 15.76
N SER A 8 -2.20 12.03 15.68
CA SER A 8 -1.36 13.22 15.52
C SER A 8 -0.46 13.46 16.73
N PHE A 9 -0.97 13.25 17.94
CA PHE A 9 -0.17 13.36 19.16
C PHE A 9 0.97 12.34 19.19
N MET A 10 0.68 11.06 18.87
CA MET A 10 1.71 10.01 18.75
C MET A 10 2.83 10.38 17.78
N PHE A 11 2.49 11.01 16.65
CA PHE A 11 3.45 11.42 15.63
C PHE A 11 4.50 12.40 16.15
N HIS A 12 4.09 13.37 16.99
CA HIS A 12 4.99 14.37 17.56
C HIS A 12 5.74 13.87 18.79
N SER A 13 5.17 12.88 19.47
CA SER A 13 5.67 12.36 20.75
C SER A 13 6.62 11.16 20.64
N VAL A 14 6.70 10.50 19.48
CA VAL A 14 7.53 9.31 19.28
C VAL A 14 8.62 9.56 18.24
N CYS A 15 9.87 9.23 18.59
CA CYS A 15 11.03 9.33 17.70
C CYS A 15 11.68 7.95 17.51
N GLN A 16 11.92 7.55 16.27
CA GLN A 16 12.67 6.35 15.95
C GLN A 16 14.17 6.64 15.94
N VAL A 17 14.95 5.84 16.66
CA VAL A 17 16.41 5.98 16.75
C VAL A 17 17.11 4.67 16.41
N PRO A 18 18.35 4.71 15.88
CA PRO A 18 19.16 3.50 15.72
C PRO A 18 19.36 2.79 17.06
N THR A 19 19.27 1.46 17.07
CA THR A 19 19.53 0.70 18.30
C THR A 19 21.04 0.66 18.56
N ALA A 20 21.51 1.35 19.60
CA ALA A 20 22.92 1.33 20.01
C ALA A 20 23.35 0.03 20.74
N LYS A 21 22.40 -0.87 21.05
CA LYS A 21 22.70 -2.08 21.84
C LYS A 21 23.31 -3.20 21.01
N VAL A 22 24.52 -3.57 21.39
CA VAL A 22 25.12 -4.87 21.10
C VAL A 22 24.46 -5.89 22.03
N CYS A 23 24.02 -7.04 21.50
CA CYS A 23 23.60 -8.16 22.33
C CYS A 23 24.78 -8.63 23.20
N GLY A 24 24.50 -9.34 24.31
CA GLY A 24 25.56 -9.89 25.18
C GLY A 24 26.63 -10.71 24.44
N ASP A 25 26.29 -11.24 23.26
CA ASP A 25 27.16 -12.03 22.40
C ASP A 25 28.03 -11.19 21.42
N GLY A 26 28.12 -9.87 21.58
CA GLY A 26 28.87 -9.00 20.66
C GLY A 26 28.18 -8.79 19.30
N LYS A 27 27.01 -9.38 19.07
CA LYS A 27 26.23 -9.26 17.82
C LYS A 27 25.31 -8.04 17.85
N PRO A 28 25.13 -7.31 16.75
CA PRO A 28 24.16 -6.23 16.67
C PRO A 28 22.75 -6.77 16.96
N SER A 29 21.94 -6.00 17.69
CA SER A 29 20.56 -6.37 17.99
C SER A 29 19.78 -6.69 16.70
N ARG A 30 19.03 -7.80 16.69
CA ARG A 30 18.06 -8.12 15.61
C ARG A 30 17.07 -6.96 15.38
N ARG A 31 16.81 -6.18 16.43
CA ARG A 31 15.98 -4.98 16.37
C ARG A 31 16.87 -3.79 16.01
N GLY A 32 17.08 -3.55 14.72
CA GLY A 32 17.96 -2.48 14.22
C GLY A 32 17.54 -1.05 14.62
N ARG A 33 16.32 -0.85 15.14
CA ARG A 33 15.80 0.46 15.56
C ARG A 33 15.00 0.38 16.86
N SER A 34 15.11 1.42 17.67
CA SER A 34 14.40 1.60 18.94
C SER A 34 13.52 2.85 18.87
N PHE A 35 12.58 2.98 19.80
CA PHE A 35 11.68 4.14 19.88
C PHE A 35 11.90 4.88 21.20
N ILE A 36 11.96 6.20 21.11
CA ILE A 36 11.96 7.12 22.25
C ILE A 36 10.55 7.70 22.34
N TYR A 37 9.93 7.59 23.51
CA TYR A 37 8.58 8.07 23.79
C TYR A 37 8.68 9.33 24.66
N ARG A 38 7.93 10.37 24.33
CA ARG A 38 7.91 11.63 25.06
C ARG A 38 6.50 12.07 25.41
N LEU A 39 6.28 12.49 26.64
CA LEU A 39 5.05 13.17 27.09
C LEU A 39 5.40 14.57 27.56
N LYS A 40 4.49 15.51 27.37
CA LYS A 40 4.69 16.87 27.86
C LYS A 40 4.29 16.95 29.34
N ASP A 41 5.12 17.62 30.12
CA ASP A 41 4.83 17.95 31.52
C ASP A 41 3.86 19.16 31.61
N GLU A 42 3.52 19.57 32.82
CA GLU A 42 2.67 20.74 33.11
C GLU A 42 3.17 22.02 32.41
N ASP A 43 4.50 22.18 32.32
CA ASP A 43 5.17 23.29 31.63
C ASP A 43 5.31 23.10 30.11
N GLN A 44 4.61 22.14 29.50
CA GLN A 44 4.69 21.78 28.08
C GLN A 44 6.08 21.25 27.61
N VAL A 45 6.99 20.96 28.54
CA VAL A 45 8.32 20.43 28.24
C VAL A 45 8.25 18.93 27.97
N PRO A 46 8.81 18.42 26.85
CA PRO A 46 8.76 17.00 26.54
C PRO A 46 9.74 16.18 27.38
N GLN A 47 9.20 15.32 28.25
CA GLN A 47 9.94 14.38 29.08
C GLN A 47 9.96 12.99 28.46
N GLN A 48 11.12 12.33 28.48
CA GLN A 48 11.24 10.96 27.99
C GLN A 48 10.61 9.98 28.97
N VAL A 49 9.73 9.12 28.47
CA VAL A 49 9.02 8.12 29.26
C VAL A 49 9.22 6.71 28.70
N CYS A 50 8.89 5.69 29.50
CA CYS A 50 8.92 4.32 29.02
C CYS A 50 7.71 4.01 28.12
N LYS A 51 7.84 2.99 27.26
CA LYS A 51 6.78 2.55 26.33
C LYS A 51 5.47 2.25 27.04
N MET A 52 5.53 1.52 28.15
CA MET A 52 4.34 1.09 28.88
C MET A 52 3.55 2.28 29.42
N PHE A 53 4.26 3.23 30.05
CA PHE A 53 3.67 4.46 30.54
C PHE A 53 3.01 5.23 29.39
N PHE A 54 3.75 5.49 28.31
CA PHE A 54 3.25 6.21 27.14
C PHE A 54 1.96 5.62 26.55
N LEU A 55 1.91 4.30 26.34
CA LEU A 55 0.74 3.62 25.78
C LEU A 55 -0.45 3.65 26.74
N SER A 56 -0.19 3.40 28.03
CA SER A 56 -1.24 3.43 29.06
C SER A 56 -1.85 4.83 29.21
N THR A 57 -1.05 5.90 29.15
CA THR A 57 -1.53 7.29 29.20
C THR A 57 -2.46 7.63 28.04
N LEU A 58 -2.26 7.01 26.87
CA LEU A 58 -3.12 7.22 25.69
C LEU A 58 -4.36 6.29 25.66
N GLY A 59 -4.52 5.43 26.67
CA GLY A 59 -5.60 4.46 26.79
C GLY A 59 -5.40 3.21 25.92
N TYR A 60 -4.15 2.88 25.55
CA TYR A 60 -3.82 1.65 24.83
C TYR A 60 -3.28 0.59 25.77
N HIS A 61 -3.42 -0.67 25.37
CA HIS A 61 -2.81 -1.78 26.09
C HIS A 61 -1.27 -1.65 26.08
N PRO A 62 -0.56 -1.78 27.23
CA PRO A 62 0.88 -1.50 27.34
C PRO A 62 1.80 -2.30 26.40
N THR A 63 1.32 -3.42 25.87
CA THR A 63 2.06 -4.27 24.94
C THR A 63 1.73 -4.02 23.47
N ASN A 64 0.62 -3.34 23.15
CA ASN A 64 0.14 -3.13 21.78
C ASN A 64 0.89 -1.97 21.10
N ASP A 65 2.01 -2.27 20.44
CA ASP A 65 2.81 -1.31 19.66
C ASP A 65 2.49 -1.31 18.16
N SER A 66 1.46 -2.04 17.72
CA SER A 66 1.05 -2.09 16.31
C SER A 66 0.83 -0.69 15.73
N LEU A 67 0.25 0.22 16.52
CA LEU A 67 0.02 1.62 16.12
C LEU A 67 1.30 2.43 15.95
N VAL A 68 2.35 2.12 16.73
CA VAL A 68 3.66 2.78 16.64
C VAL A 68 4.46 2.22 15.46
N LEU A 69 4.33 0.92 15.19
CA LEU A 69 5.02 0.20 14.12
C LEU A 69 4.39 0.38 12.74
N GLY A 70 3.07 0.56 12.66
CA GLY A 70 2.30 0.62 11.43
C GLY A 70 2.20 2.01 10.78
N TYR A 71 2.78 3.05 11.39
CA TYR A 71 2.65 4.41 10.85
C TYR A 71 3.63 4.66 9.70
N ARG A 72 3.11 4.61 8.47
CA ARG A 72 3.81 5.01 7.24
C ARG A 72 3.44 6.46 6.90
N ARG A 73 4.44 7.29 6.62
CA ARG A 73 4.25 8.67 6.16
C ARG A 73 4.01 8.65 4.65
N TYR A 74 3.12 9.48 4.14
CA TYR A 74 2.84 9.59 2.70
C TYR A 74 3.15 10.99 2.23
N LEU A 75 3.95 11.11 1.17
CA LEU A 75 4.12 12.33 0.40
C LEU A 75 3.27 12.23 -0.88
N PRO A 76 2.83 13.38 -1.42
CA PRO A 76 2.24 13.46 -2.75
C PRO A 76 3.11 12.79 -3.83
N SER A 77 2.47 12.20 -4.85
CA SER A 77 3.14 11.40 -5.89
C SER A 77 3.93 12.21 -6.91
N ASP A 78 3.63 13.50 -7.02
CA ASP A 78 4.35 14.50 -7.77
C ASP A 78 5.68 14.90 -7.11
N ILE A 79 5.84 14.61 -5.80
CA ILE A 79 7.09 14.83 -5.10
C ILE A 79 7.99 13.61 -5.27
N SER A 80 9.24 13.82 -5.68
CA SER A 80 10.25 12.77 -5.81
C SER A 80 11.42 13.00 -4.86
N MET A 81 12.16 11.94 -4.51
CA MET A 81 13.37 12.05 -3.68
C MET A 81 14.37 13.08 -4.23
N LYS A 82 14.44 13.23 -5.56
CA LYS A 82 15.29 14.23 -6.22
C LYS A 82 14.82 15.66 -5.95
N LEU A 83 13.52 15.91 -6.01
CA LEU A 83 12.94 17.24 -5.77
C LEU A 83 13.16 17.68 -4.32
N ILE A 84 12.90 16.80 -3.36
CA ILE A 84 13.08 17.12 -1.94
C ILE A 84 14.57 17.27 -1.61
N TYR A 85 15.43 16.47 -2.24
CA TYR A 85 16.87 16.65 -2.06
C TYR A 85 17.34 17.99 -2.61
N ALA A 86 16.90 18.40 -3.80
CA ALA A 86 17.22 19.71 -4.38
C ALA A 86 16.78 20.87 -3.47
N ASP A 87 15.54 20.84 -2.98
CA ASP A 87 15.04 21.82 -1.99
C ASP A 87 15.87 21.79 -0.69
N SER A 88 16.32 20.61 -0.24
CA SER A 88 17.18 20.52 0.94
C SER A 88 18.55 21.18 0.71
N ILE A 89 19.14 21.04 -0.48
CA ILE A 89 20.41 21.68 -0.85
C ILE A 89 20.25 23.20 -0.88
N GLU A 90 19.15 23.70 -1.44
CA GLU A 90 18.83 25.14 -1.43
C GLU A 90 18.69 25.71 0.00
N LYS A 91 18.28 24.88 0.95
CA LYS A 91 18.17 25.21 2.39
C LYS A 91 19.45 24.94 3.20
N ASP A 92 20.61 24.93 2.54
CA ASP A 92 21.95 24.71 3.12
C ASP A 92 22.17 23.30 3.73
N ASN A 93 21.58 22.27 3.15
CA ASN A 93 21.95 20.90 3.49
C ASN A 93 23.26 20.49 2.80
N LYS A 94 24.23 19.99 3.57
CA LYS A 94 25.57 19.59 3.08
C LYS A 94 25.75 18.08 2.92
N CYS A 95 24.69 17.29 3.11
CA CYS A 95 24.80 15.84 2.99
C CYS A 95 24.66 15.34 1.55
N SER A 96 25.29 14.20 1.26
CA SER A 96 25.19 13.56 -0.05
C SER A 96 23.78 13.02 -0.31
N TYR A 97 23.42 12.87 -1.59
CA TYR A 97 22.13 12.33 -1.99
C TYR A 97 21.82 10.97 -1.35
N GLU A 98 22.82 10.08 -1.27
CA GLU A 98 22.61 8.75 -0.70
C GLU A 98 22.39 8.80 0.82
N SER A 99 23.13 9.65 1.55
CA SER A 99 22.90 9.87 2.98
C SER A 99 21.50 10.45 3.24
N TYR A 100 21.08 11.41 2.42
CA TYR A 100 19.73 11.98 2.49
C TYR A 100 18.66 10.93 2.19
N ARG A 101 18.81 10.16 1.11
CA ARG A 101 17.89 9.10 0.71
C ARG A 101 17.75 8.03 1.79
N GLN A 102 18.84 7.63 2.44
CA GLN A 102 18.80 6.68 3.55
C GLN A 102 18.09 7.25 4.77
N ALA A 103 18.31 8.53 5.09
CA ALA A 103 17.59 9.20 6.16
C ALA A 103 16.07 9.26 5.88
N VAL A 104 15.66 9.66 4.68
CA VAL A 104 14.23 9.68 4.28
C VAL A 104 13.61 8.29 4.28
N LYS A 105 14.33 7.27 3.78
CA LYS A 105 13.90 5.86 3.87
C LYS A 105 13.77 5.40 5.32
N SER A 106 14.60 5.93 6.23
CA SER A 106 14.52 5.61 7.64
C SER A 106 13.26 6.15 8.32
N LEU A 107 12.69 7.25 7.81
CA LEU A 107 11.46 7.85 8.32
C LEU A 107 10.17 7.14 7.88
N ASN A 108 10.27 5.99 7.20
CA ASN A 108 9.13 5.21 6.71
C ASN A 108 8.17 6.04 5.83
N ILE A 109 8.73 6.83 4.90
CA ILE A 109 7.99 7.69 3.96
C ILE A 109 7.74 6.95 2.63
N SER A 110 6.50 6.97 2.14
CA SER A 110 6.06 6.55 0.81
C SER A 110 5.79 7.75 -0.08
N PHE A 111 6.09 7.65 -1.37
CA PHE A 111 5.73 8.65 -2.39
C PHE A 111 4.39 8.33 -3.08
N THR A 112 3.78 7.19 -2.79
CA THR A 112 2.49 6.80 -3.33
C THR A 112 1.49 6.72 -2.19
N LYS A 113 0.53 7.64 -2.16
CA LYS A 113 -0.68 7.46 -1.36
C LYS A 113 -1.51 6.38 -2.04
N LEU A 114 -1.64 5.23 -1.38
CA LEU A 114 -2.55 4.18 -1.85
C LEU A 114 -3.99 4.71 -1.69
N GLY A 115 -4.78 4.66 -2.77
CA GLY A 115 -6.22 4.96 -2.74
C GLY A 115 -6.59 6.45 -2.88
N GLU A 116 -5.94 7.20 -3.79
CA GLU A 116 -6.51 8.48 -4.25
C GLU A 116 -7.71 8.29 -5.19
N GLU A 117 -7.87 7.09 -5.74
CA GLU A 117 -9.01 6.74 -6.56
C GLU A 117 -10.20 6.38 -5.67
N GLN A 118 -11.21 7.24 -5.68
CA GLN A 118 -12.51 7.00 -5.05
C GLN A 118 -13.44 6.41 -6.12
N CYS A 119 -14.09 5.29 -5.83
CA CYS A 119 -15.08 4.75 -6.76
C CYS A 119 -16.28 5.69 -6.89
N GLU A 120 -16.96 5.63 -8.03
CA GLU A 120 -18.10 6.50 -8.36
C GLU A 120 -19.23 6.35 -7.33
N SER A 121 -19.44 5.12 -6.83
CA SER A 121 -20.45 4.86 -5.79
C SER A 121 -20.15 5.59 -4.47
N CYS A 122 -18.88 5.63 -4.05
CA CYS A 122 -18.47 6.36 -2.85
C CYS A 122 -18.50 7.88 -3.06
N LEU A 123 -18.13 8.35 -4.26
CA LEU A 123 -18.21 9.77 -4.61
C LEU A 123 -19.67 10.26 -4.61
N LEU A 124 -20.58 9.49 -5.22
CA LEU A 124 -22.02 9.80 -5.23
C LEU A 124 -22.62 9.83 -3.83
N GLN A 125 -22.20 8.91 -2.95
CA GLN A 125 -22.65 8.93 -1.56
C GLN A 125 -22.18 10.19 -0.84
N GLU A 126 -20.92 10.60 -1.02
CA GLU A 126 -20.39 11.80 -0.39
C GLU A 126 -21.16 13.06 -0.83
N GLN A 127 -21.52 13.15 -2.11
CA GLN A 127 -22.34 14.23 -2.64
C GLN A 127 -23.76 14.20 -2.07
N HIS A 128 -24.39 13.02 -2.06
CA HIS A 128 -25.74 12.82 -1.54
C HIS A 128 -25.87 13.19 -0.06
N VAL A 129 -24.93 12.73 0.77
CA VAL A 129 -24.94 13.03 2.20
C VAL A 129 -24.76 14.54 2.48
N LYS A 130 -23.97 15.24 1.67
CA LYS A 130 -23.83 16.70 1.76
C LYS A 130 -25.09 17.45 1.33
N ALA A 131 -25.76 16.97 0.27
CA ALA A 131 -26.94 17.62 -0.27
C ALA A 131 -28.20 17.38 0.59
N ASP A 132 -28.42 16.12 0.99
CA ASP A 132 -29.71 15.67 1.51
C ASP A 132 -29.70 15.38 3.02
N HIS A 133 -28.51 15.23 3.64
CA HIS A 133 -28.39 14.72 5.00
C HIS A 133 -27.36 15.45 5.89
N GLN A 134 -27.01 16.70 5.56
CA GLN A 134 -26.14 17.57 6.37
C GLN A 134 -24.77 16.96 6.75
N GLY A 135 -24.26 16.00 5.97
CA GLY A 135 -22.96 15.39 6.23
C GLY A 135 -22.99 14.02 6.92
N GLU A 136 -24.15 13.47 7.27
CA GLU A 136 -24.26 12.13 7.87
C GLU A 136 -25.20 11.18 7.08
N ALA A 137 -24.96 9.87 7.14
CA ALA A 137 -25.83 8.91 6.46
C ALA A 137 -27.18 8.78 7.20
N ALA A 138 -28.30 8.84 6.48
CA ALA A 138 -29.64 8.75 7.06
C ALA A 138 -30.17 7.32 7.12
N VAL A 139 -30.89 7.01 8.21
CA VAL A 139 -31.66 5.77 8.35
C VAL A 139 -32.89 5.84 7.44
N ASN A 140 -33.19 4.75 6.71
CA ASN A 140 -34.27 4.65 5.70
C ASN A 140 -34.05 5.44 4.40
N CYS A 141 -32.82 5.82 4.06
CA CYS A 141 -32.51 6.33 2.72
C CYS A 141 -32.03 5.19 1.80
N PRO A 142 -32.72 4.90 0.68
CA PRO A 142 -32.34 3.81 -0.23
C PRO A 142 -30.93 3.93 -0.81
N GLN A 143 -30.45 5.16 -1.04
CA GLN A 143 -29.10 5.40 -1.55
C GLN A 143 -28.04 5.13 -0.48
N CYS A 144 -28.30 5.56 0.76
CA CYS A 144 -27.43 5.27 1.90
C CYS A 144 -27.38 3.76 2.21
N GLU A 145 -28.51 3.06 2.10
CA GLU A 145 -28.57 1.60 2.27
C GLU A 145 -27.77 0.87 1.18
N LYS A 146 -27.94 1.25 -0.09
CA LYS A 146 -27.14 0.71 -1.20
C LYS A 146 -25.64 0.94 -1.00
N TRP A 147 -25.25 2.13 -0.55
CA TRP A 147 -23.85 2.42 -0.24
C TRP A 147 -23.33 1.58 0.93
N GLN A 148 -24.16 1.36 1.96
CA GLN A 148 -23.80 0.52 3.10
C GLN A 148 -23.52 -0.92 2.64
N ILE A 149 -24.40 -1.49 1.81
CA ILE A 149 -24.20 -2.81 1.20
C ILE A 149 -22.89 -2.86 0.39
N HIS A 150 -22.62 -1.83 -0.43
CA HIS A 150 -21.37 -1.73 -1.19
C HIS A 150 -20.13 -1.73 -0.27
N LYS A 151 -20.17 -0.94 0.81
CA LYS A 151 -19.07 -0.83 1.77
C LYS A 151 -18.85 -2.12 2.54
N ASP A 152 -19.93 -2.79 2.96
CA ASP A 152 -19.87 -4.05 3.69
C ASP A 152 -19.33 -5.17 2.78
N SER A 153 -19.75 -5.20 1.52
CA SER A 153 -19.22 -6.13 0.51
C SER A 153 -17.72 -5.92 0.26
N ALA A 154 -17.28 -4.66 0.09
CA ALA A 154 -15.87 -4.34 -0.10
C ALA A 154 -15.02 -4.70 1.13
N THR A 155 -15.55 -4.42 2.33
CA THR A 155 -14.89 -4.75 3.60
C THR A 155 -14.79 -6.26 3.79
N GLY A 156 -15.87 -6.99 3.53
CA GLY A 156 -15.90 -8.46 3.59
C GLY A 156 -14.90 -9.08 2.62
N SER A 157 -14.89 -8.63 1.36
CA SER A 157 -13.92 -9.10 0.35
C SER A 157 -12.48 -8.86 0.79
N ARG A 158 -12.19 -7.69 1.38
CA ARG A 158 -10.86 -7.37 1.90
C ARG A 158 -10.44 -8.27 3.06
N LEU A 159 -11.36 -8.58 3.97
CA LEU A 159 -11.11 -9.48 5.09
C LEU A 159 -10.83 -10.90 4.61
N HIS A 160 -11.60 -11.41 3.65
CA HIS A 160 -11.35 -12.73 3.05
C HIS A 160 -10.01 -12.79 2.33
N TYR A 161 -9.67 -11.78 1.52
CA TYR A 161 -8.36 -11.69 0.88
C TYR A 161 -7.21 -11.71 1.91
N GLN A 162 -7.37 -10.99 3.04
CA GLN A 162 -6.37 -10.99 4.11
C GLN A 162 -6.27 -12.34 4.81
N SER A 163 -7.41 -12.98 5.08
CA SER A 163 -7.44 -14.35 5.62
C SER A 163 -6.70 -15.32 4.72
N ASP A 164 -6.96 -15.29 3.42
CA ASP A 164 -6.29 -16.11 2.42
C ASP A 164 -4.78 -15.82 2.31
N ALA A 165 -4.39 -14.56 2.48
CA ALA A 165 -2.99 -14.15 2.50
C ALA A 165 -2.24 -14.60 3.75
N GLU A 166 -2.93 -14.77 4.88
CA GLU A 166 -2.37 -15.25 6.14
C GLU A 166 -2.44 -16.77 6.29
N GLN A 167 -3.32 -17.42 5.52
CA GLN A 167 -3.49 -18.86 5.51
C GLN A 167 -2.29 -19.58 4.85
N ASP A 168 -1.94 -20.72 5.43
CA ASP A 168 -1.02 -21.67 4.80
C ASP A 168 -1.83 -22.66 3.97
N TRP A 169 -1.83 -22.45 2.65
CA TRP A 169 -2.51 -23.31 1.71
C TRP A 169 -1.76 -24.63 1.50
N PRO A 170 -2.48 -25.75 1.30
CA PRO A 170 -1.89 -27.02 0.87
C PRO A 170 -1.10 -26.88 -0.44
N GLU A 171 -0.16 -27.79 -0.69
CA GLU A 171 0.71 -27.73 -1.88
C GLU A 171 -0.03 -27.99 -3.21
N ASP A 172 -1.23 -28.59 -3.14
CA ASP A 172 -2.11 -28.83 -4.30
C ASP A 172 -3.06 -27.65 -4.59
N THR A 173 -2.93 -26.55 -3.83
CA THR A 173 -3.77 -25.36 -3.95
C THR A 173 -2.92 -24.12 -4.26
N SER A 174 -3.28 -23.39 -5.32
CA SER A 174 -2.64 -22.13 -5.72
C SER A 174 -3.59 -20.96 -5.56
N THR A 175 -3.23 -20.03 -4.68
CA THR A 175 -3.99 -18.79 -4.47
C THR A 175 -3.21 -17.62 -5.06
N ARG A 176 -3.82 -16.89 -6.00
CA ARG A 176 -3.19 -15.77 -6.70
C ARG A 176 -4.07 -14.53 -6.73
N SER A 177 -3.45 -13.36 -6.68
CA SER A 177 -4.05 -12.08 -7.00
C SER A 177 -3.77 -11.77 -8.46
N VAL A 178 -4.82 -11.43 -9.21
CA VAL A 178 -4.75 -11.16 -10.63
C VAL A 178 -5.01 -9.68 -10.88
N ASP A 179 -4.15 -9.06 -11.69
CA ASP A 179 -4.18 -7.62 -11.99
C ASP A 179 -3.60 -7.35 -13.38
N LEU A 180 -4.40 -6.72 -14.24
CA LEU A 180 -3.95 -6.20 -15.52
C LEU A 180 -3.14 -4.93 -15.27
N GLN A 181 -1.82 -5.10 -15.20
CA GLN A 181 -0.92 -3.98 -15.02
C GLN A 181 -0.96 -3.03 -16.22
N LYS A 182 -1.00 -1.74 -15.87
CA LYS A 182 -0.98 -0.56 -16.74
C LYS A 182 -0.39 -0.80 -18.13
N VAL A 183 -1.18 -0.49 -19.16
CA VAL A 183 -0.78 -0.42 -20.58
C VAL A 183 0.63 0.17 -20.73
N ILE A 184 1.58 -0.68 -21.15
CA ILE A 184 2.97 -0.31 -21.35
C ILE A 184 3.13 0.18 -22.78
N MET A 185 3.42 1.46 -22.94
CA MET A 185 3.75 2.03 -24.24
C MET A 185 5.22 1.77 -24.58
N LEU A 186 5.48 0.98 -25.62
CA LEU A 186 6.82 0.60 -26.12
C LEU A 186 7.11 1.28 -27.48
N PRO A 187 8.38 1.54 -27.86
CA PRO A 187 9.60 1.36 -27.07
C PRO A 187 9.84 2.51 -26.08
N ARG A 188 10.43 2.21 -24.92
CA ARG A 188 10.88 3.24 -23.96
C ARG A 188 12.37 3.52 -24.15
N MET A 189 12.68 4.54 -24.96
CA MET A 189 14.06 4.98 -25.20
C MET A 189 14.22 6.47 -24.89
N PRO A 190 14.32 6.85 -23.60
CA PRO A 190 14.54 8.24 -23.23
C PRO A 190 15.90 8.72 -23.77
N GLY A 191 15.91 9.90 -24.40
CA GLY A 191 17.12 10.51 -24.98
C GLY A 191 17.29 10.32 -26.49
N VAL A 192 16.48 9.47 -27.13
CA VAL A 192 16.52 9.27 -28.59
C VAL A 192 15.34 9.99 -29.23
N LYS A 193 15.61 11.12 -29.91
CA LYS A 193 14.56 11.97 -30.52
C LYS A 193 13.64 11.19 -31.45
N SER A 194 14.17 10.30 -32.30
CA SER A 194 13.36 9.49 -33.20
C SER A 194 12.37 8.61 -32.45
N ALA A 195 12.80 7.95 -31.36
CA ALA A 195 11.95 7.10 -30.52
C ALA A 195 10.83 7.88 -29.79
N VAL A 196 11.01 9.18 -29.55
CA VAL A 196 9.97 10.04 -28.96
C VAL A 196 8.82 10.27 -29.94
N PHE A 197 9.11 10.36 -31.23
CA PHE A 197 8.12 10.59 -32.29
C PHE A 197 7.58 9.31 -32.93
N THR A 198 8.19 8.15 -32.66
CA THR A 198 7.66 6.86 -33.11
C THR A 198 6.33 6.56 -32.42
N ARG A 199 5.34 6.14 -33.21
CA ARG A 199 4.06 5.62 -32.68
C ARG A 199 4.35 4.47 -31.72
N ARG A 200 3.87 4.60 -30.48
CA ARG A 200 4.11 3.61 -29.44
C ARG A 200 3.15 2.44 -29.60
N ILE A 201 3.68 1.24 -29.40
CA ILE A 201 2.93 0.00 -29.33
C ILE A 201 2.40 -0.16 -27.92
N VAL A 202 1.10 -0.39 -27.80
CA VAL A 202 0.44 -0.78 -26.55
C VAL A 202 0.80 -2.24 -26.23
N ALA A 203 1.40 -2.48 -25.07
CA ALA A 203 1.59 -3.79 -24.50
C ALA A 203 0.72 -3.96 -23.25
N TYR A 204 0.06 -5.10 -23.16
CA TYR A 204 -0.80 -5.54 -22.07
C TYR A 204 -0.03 -6.54 -21.20
N HIS A 205 -0.24 -6.49 -19.90
CA HIS A 205 0.53 -7.25 -18.92
C HIS A 205 -0.37 -7.77 -17.79
N GLU A 206 -0.87 -8.99 -17.95
CA GLU A 206 -1.70 -9.66 -16.95
C GLU A 206 -0.81 -10.35 -15.92
N THR A 207 -1.00 -10.04 -14.65
CA THR A 207 -0.12 -10.50 -13.56
C THR A 207 -0.86 -11.41 -12.61
N PHE A 208 -0.38 -12.63 -12.40
CA PHE A 208 -0.89 -13.57 -11.41
C PHE A 208 0.11 -13.71 -10.26
N ALA A 209 -0.01 -12.80 -9.29
CA ALA A 209 0.86 -12.72 -8.13
C ALA A 209 0.46 -13.73 -7.05
N SER A 210 1.40 -14.49 -6.50
CA SER A 210 1.12 -15.44 -5.42
C SER A 210 0.62 -14.76 -4.14
N VAL A 211 -0.42 -15.31 -3.52
CA VAL A 211 -0.98 -14.90 -2.22
C VAL A 211 -0.72 -16.00 -1.18
N GLY A 212 -0.42 -15.62 0.07
CA GLY A 212 -0.15 -16.57 1.16
C GLY A 212 1.23 -16.39 1.82
N LYS A 213 1.45 -16.97 3.01
CA LYS A 213 2.73 -16.82 3.76
C LYS A 213 3.95 -17.38 3.04
N LYS A 214 3.77 -18.43 2.24
CA LYS A 214 4.82 -19.02 1.38
C LYS A 214 5.02 -18.22 0.09
N THR A 215 5.00 -16.88 0.14
CA THR A 215 5.28 -16.04 -1.04
C THR A 215 6.71 -16.25 -1.51
N ASN A 216 6.92 -17.16 -2.46
CA ASN A 216 8.16 -17.19 -3.21
C ASN A 216 7.98 -16.22 -4.38
N LYS A 217 8.55 -15.01 -4.29
CA LYS A 217 8.45 -13.97 -5.34
C LYS A 217 8.80 -14.48 -6.76
N LYS A 218 9.58 -15.56 -6.84
CA LYS A 218 9.95 -16.25 -8.08
C LYS A 218 8.80 -16.99 -8.78
N ASN A 219 7.63 -17.12 -8.13
CA ASN A 219 6.52 -17.93 -8.64
C ASN A 219 5.36 -17.09 -9.22
N THR A 220 5.60 -15.82 -9.55
CA THR A 220 4.60 -14.96 -10.22
C THR A 220 4.49 -15.37 -11.69
N ILE A 221 3.27 -15.49 -12.21
CA ILE A 221 3.03 -15.71 -13.63
C ILE A 221 2.68 -14.37 -14.25
N SER A 222 3.28 -14.05 -15.40
CA SER A 222 3.00 -12.84 -16.15
C SER A 222 2.73 -13.23 -17.59
N VAL A 223 1.57 -12.81 -18.11
CA VAL A 223 1.19 -13.00 -19.50
C VAL A 223 1.24 -11.64 -20.19
N VAL A 224 2.05 -11.55 -21.24
CA VAL A 224 2.34 -10.28 -21.92
C VAL A 224 2.07 -10.43 -23.39
N TRP A 225 1.29 -9.51 -23.95
CA TRP A 225 1.04 -9.41 -25.38
C TRP A 225 0.98 -7.95 -25.80
N HIS A 226 1.02 -7.68 -27.09
CA HIS A 226 0.93 -6.32 -27.63
C HIS A 226 -0.21 -6.20 -28.63
N GLU A 227 -0.65 -4.97 -28.88
CA GLU A 227 -1.81 -4.64 -29.75
C GLU A 227 -1.67 -5.16 -31.19
N GLY A 228 -0.47 -5.51 -31.63
CA GLY A 228 -0.20 -6.10 -32.94
C GLY A 228 -0.45 -7.62 -33.01
N ILE A 229 -0.54 -8.30 -31.86
CA ILE A 229 -0.96 -9.70 -31.76
C ILE A 229 -2.47 -9.74 -31.53
N ALA A 230 -2.92 -9.02 -30.50
CA ALA A 230 -4.30 -9.04 -30.05
C ALA A 230 -4.64 -7.79 -29.25
N GLY A 231 -5.93 -7.44 -29.22
CA GLY A 231 -6.46 -6.35 -28.41
C GLY A 231 -6.63 -6.74 -26.93
N ARG A 232 -7.58 -6.08 -26.26
CA ARG A 232 -7.94 -6.33 -24.86
C ARG A 232 -9.40 -6.77 -24.69
N SER A 233 -9.90 -7.58 -25.62
CA SER A 233 -11.27 -8.09 -25.52
C SER A 233 -11.35 -9.12 -24.39
N ALA A 234 -12.57 -9.42 -23.92
CA ALA A 234 -12.77 -10.45 -22.91
C ALA A 234 -12.20 -11.82 -23.34
N ALA A 235 -12.22 -12.13 -24.63
CA ALA A 235 -11.63 -13.36 -25.16
C ALA A 235 -10.10 -13.37 -25.01
N GLU A 236 -9.43 -12.24 -25.24
CA GLU A 236 -7.98 -12.12 -25.09
C GLU A 236 -7.56 -12.19 -23.63
N ILE A 237 -8.30 -11.53 -22.73
CA ILE A 237 -8.09 -11.65 -21.29
C ILE A 237 -8.27 -13.11 -20.87
N THR A 238 -9.35 -13.78 -21.30
CA THR A 238 -9.59 -15.20 -21.02
C THR A 238 -8.44 -16.09 -21.52
N SER A 239 -7.85 -15.77 -22.67
CA SER A 239 -6.68 -16.51 -23.19
C SER A 239 -5.46 -16.38 -22.27
N ALA A 240 -5.29 -15.24 -21.57
CA ALA A 240 -4.25 -15.06 -20.58
C ALA A 240 -4.48 -15.94 -19.34
N TYR A 241 -5.73 -16.10 -18.90
CA TYR A 241 -6.09 -17.06 -17.85
C TYR A 241 -5.82 -18.50 -18.28
N ALA A 242 -6.18 -18.87 -19.52
CA ALA A 242 -5.87 -20.20 -20.05
C ALA A 242 -4.35 -20.48 -20.06
N ALA A 243 -3.54 -19.51 -20.49
CA ALA A 243 -2.08 -19.63 -20.46
C ALA A 243 -1.52 -19.74 -19.03
N ALA A 244 -2.12 -19.05 -18.05
CA ALA A 244 -1.76 -19.20 -16.65
C ALA A 244 -2.11 -20.58 -16.10
N LEU A 245 -3.30 -21.10 -16.42
CA LEU A 245 -3.76 -22.44 -16.02
C LEU A 245 -2.90 -23.55 -16.63
N GLU A 246 -2.49 -23.43 -17.89
CA GLU A 246 -1.57 -24.39 -18.52
C GLU A 246 -0.22 -24.47 -17.80
N LYS A 247 0.25 -23.34 -17.26
CA LYS A 247 1.48 -23.28 -16.46
C LYS A 247 1.31 -23.89 -15.06
N GLU A 248 0.09 -23.98 -14.57
CA GLU A 248 -0.29 -24.59 -13.29
C GLU A 248 -1.05 -25.91 -13.47
N ARG A 249 -0.82 -26.63 -14.58
CA ARG A 249 -1.58 -27.85 -14.96
C ARG A 249 -1.66 -28.93 -13.88
N ASP A 250 -0.64 -29.03 -13.03
CA ASP A 250 -0.50 -30.08 -12.02
C ASP A 250 -1.15 -29.67 -10.68
N ILE A 251 -1.63 -28.43 -10.56
CA ILE A 251 -2.32 -27.91 -9.38
C ILE A 251 -3.81 -28.29 -9.45
N LYS A 252 -4.34 -28.83 -8.36
CA LYS A 252 -5.72 -29.36 -8.31
C LYS A 252 -6.75 -28.27 -8.01
N HIS A 253 -6.38 -27.31 -7.17
CA HIS A 253 -7.26 -26.23 -6.73
C HIS A 253 -6.62 -24.87 -6.99
N ILE A 254 -7.32 -24.00 -7.71
CA ILE A 254 -6.81 -22.68 -8.07
C ILE A 254 -7.82 -21.63 -7.62
N VAL A 255 -7.35 -20.63 -6.89
CA VAL A 255 -8.14 -19.51 -6.36
C VAL A 255 -7.56 -18.21 -6.91
N TYR A 256 -8.33 -17.50 -7.73
CA TYR A 256 -7.95 -16.21 -8.28
C TYR A 256 -8.75 -15.08 -7.62
N TRP A 257 -8.02 -14.19 -6.96
CA TRP A 257 -8.51 -12.91 -6.45
C TRP A 257 -8.40 -11.88 -7.56
N VAL A 258 -9.54 -11.57 -8.18
CA VAL A 258 -9.69 -10.58 -9.25
C VAL A 258 -10.37 -9.32 -8.70
N ASP A 259 -10.05 -8.17 -9.28
CA ASP A 259 -10.86 -6.98 -9.04
C ASP A 259 -12.16 -7.05 -9.87
N ASN A 260 -13.13 -6.20 -9.54
CA ASN A 260 -14.39 -6.09 -10.30
C ASN A 260 -14.30 -5.00 -11.38
N CYS A 261 -13.10 -4.71 -11.90
CA CYS A 261 -12.93 -3.69 -12.92
C CYS A 261 -13.28 -4.27 -14.30
N SER A 262 -14.45 -3.89 -14.79
CA SER A 262 -14.89 -4.24 -16.14
C SER A 262 -13.84 -3.83 -17.17
N SER A 263 -13.45 -4.77 -18.04
CA SER A 263 -12.37 -4.65 -19.05
C SER A 263 -10.92 -4.83 -18.57
N GLN A 264 -10.72 -5.23 -17.30
CA GLN A 264 -9.42 -5.64 -16.76
C GLN A 264 -9.37 -7.12 -16.37
N ASN A 265 -10.49 -7.69 -15.92
CA ASN A 265 -10.61 -9.09 -15.51
C ASN A 265 -11.79 -9.80 -16.17
#